data_AF-A0A1M5SZW6-F1
#
_entry.id   AF-A0A1M5SZW6-F1
#
_cell.length_a   1.000
_cell.length_b   1.000
_cell.length_c   1.000
_cell.angle_alpha   90.00
_cell.angle_beta   90.00
_cell.angle_gamma   90.00
#
_symmetry.space_group_name_H-M   'P 1'
#
loop_
_entity.id
_entity.type
_entity.pdbx_description
1 polymer ?
#
loop_
_entity_poly.entity_id
_entity_poly.type
_entity_poly.pdbx_seq_one_letter_code
_entity_poly.pdbx_strand_id
1 'polypeptide(L)' 'MRFLFLIVLMLNVALLAYGQGFFGTPPSERGREPRQLSERNQHTITLGAPLAAGQLR' A
#
# COMPACT_ATOMS: atom_id res chain seq x y z
N MET A 1 29.42 28.19 -11.00
CA MET A 1 28.69 28.04 -9.72
C MET A 1 27.20 27.84 -9.89
N ARG A 2 26.47 28.71 -10.61
CA ARG A 2 25.02 28.57 -10.84
C ARG A 2 24.60 27.22 -11.45
N PHE A 3 25.37 26.69 -12.40
CA PHE A 3 25.07 25.43 -13.07
C PHE A 3 25.13 24.20 -12.15
N LEU A 4 26.20 24.10 -11.34
CA LEU A 4 26.33 23.02 -10.35
C LEU A 4 25.20 23.07 -9.32
N PHE A 5 24.84 24.27 -8.87
CA PHE A 5 23.70 24.47 -7.99
C PHE A 5 22.39 23.94 -8.60
N LEU A 6 22.11 24.28 -9.86
CA LEU A 6 20.90 23.82 -10.56
C LEU A 6 20.87 22.30 -10.74
N ILE A 7 22.01 21.65 -11.00
CA ILE A 7 22.10 20.19 -11.11
C ILE A 7 21.76 19.54 -9.76
N VAL A 8 22.39 20.00 -8.68
CA VAL A 8 22.13 19.47 -7.33
C VAL A 8 20.67 19.70 -6.92
N LEU A 9 20.12 20.88 -7.25
CA LEU A 9 18.72 21.18 -6.99
C LEU A 9 17.79 20.21 -7.73
N MET A 10 18.00 20.00 -9.03
CA MET A 10 17.21 19.05 -9.83
C MET A 10 17.27 17.63 -9.29
N LEU A 11 18.47 17.16 -8.89
CA LEU A 11 18.63 15.83 -8.30
C LEU A 11 17.84 15.67 -6.99
N ASN A 12 17.85 16.69 -6.13
CA ASN A 12 17.10 16.65 -4.87
C ASN A 12 15.59 16.64 -5.11
N VAL A 13 15.10 17.46 -6.04
CA VAL A 13 13.67 17.49 -6.40
C VAL A 13 13.24 16.14 -7.00
N ALA A 14 14.04 15.56 -7.90
CA ALA A 14 13.76 14.25 -8.48
C ALA A 14 13.71 13.15 -7.40
N LEU A 15 14.66 13.15 -6.46
CA LEU A 15 14.70 12.19 -5.35
C LEU A 15 13.48 12.33 -4.42
N LEU A 16 13.10 13.57 -4.10
CA LEU A 16 11.90 13.86 -3.30
C LEU A 16 10.65 13.35 -4.01
N ALA A 17 10.46 13.69 -5.28
CA ALA A 17 9.30 13.27 -6.08
C ALA A 17 9.20 11.74 -6.19
N TYR A 18 10.35 11.05 -6.34
CA TYR A 18 10.41 9.58 -6.32
C TYR A 18 9.94 8.99 -4.99
N GLY A 19 10.40 9.55 -3.85
CA GLY A 19 9.98 9.10 -2.53
C GLY A 19 8.50 9.35 -2.21
N GLN A 20 7.91 10.38 -2.80
CA GLN A 20 6.49 10.72 -2.64
C GLN A 20 5.55 9.91 -3.54
N GLY A 21 6.09 9.06 -4.43
CA GLY A 21 5.26 8.27 -5.33
C GLY A 21 4.72 9.05 -6.55
N PHE A 22 5.36 10.17 -6.91
CA PHE A 22 4.98 10.93 -8.11
C PHE A 22 5.15 10.10 -9.41
N PHE A 23 6.02 9.08 -9.38
CA PHE A 23 6.30 8.18 -10.50
C PHE A 23 5.64 6.79 -10.35
N GLY A 24 4.63 6.66 -9.48
CA GLY A 24 3.96 5.39 -9.16
C GLY A 24 4.00 5.08 -7.66
N THR A 25 3.54 3.90 -7.26
CA THR A 25 3.48 3.55 -5.84
C THR A 25 4.85 3.68 -5.16
N PRO A 26 4.97 4.48 -4.09
CA PRO A 26 6.24 4.71 -3.43
C PRO A 26 6.82 3.39 -2.92
N PRO A 27 8.16 3.22 -2.90
CA PRO A 27 8.79 1.97 -2.50
C PRO A 27 8.36 1.47 -1.11
N SER A 28 8.00 2.40 -0.21
CA SER A 28 7.50 2.11 1.14
C SER A 28 6.10 1.49 1.17
N GLU A 29 5.33 1.62 0.09
CA GLU A 29 4.00 1.02 -0.07
C GLU A 29 4.03 -0.32 -0.80
N ARG A 30 5.20 -0.76 -1.31
CA ARG A 30 5.35 -2.12 -1.83
C ARG A 30 5.11 -3.12 -0.70
N GLY A 31 4.04 -3.90 -0.84
CA GLY A 31 3.60 -4.87 0.16
C GLY A 31 2.45 -4.39 1.07
N ARG A 32 2.01 -3.13 0.96
CA ARG A 32 0.69 -2.69 1.47
C ARG A 32 -0.45 -3.00 0.52
N GLU A 33 -0.15 -3.39 -0.71
CA GLU A 33 -1.10 -4.00 -1.63
C GLU A 33 -1.81 -5.13 -0.87
N PRO A 34 -3.14 -5.05 -0.68
CA PRO A 34 -3.89 -6.15 -0.11
C PRO A 34 -3.58 -7.36 -0.98
N ARG A 35 -2.92 -8.36 -0.41
CA ARG A 35 -2.68 -9.61 -1.12
C ARG A 35 -4.07 -10.07 -1.56
N GLN A 36 -4.33 -10.12 -2.87
CA GLN A 36 -5.46 -10.89 -3.37
C GLN A 36 -5.16 -12.33 -2.94
N LEU A 37 -5.72 -12.70 -1.80
CA LEU A 37 -5.65 -14.04 -1.26
C LEU A 37 -6.36 -14.90 -2.28
N SER A 38 -5.63 -15.50 -3.22
CA SER A 38 -6.15 -16.55 -4.08
C SER A 38 -6.28 -17.81 -3.21
N GLU A 39 -7.20 -17.74 -2.25
CA GLU A 39 -7.57 -18.86 -1.42
C GLU A 39 -8.43 -19.77 -2.27
N ARG A 40 -7.92 -20.97 -2.56
CA ARG A 40 -8.58 -22.00 -3.37
C ARG A 40 -10.04 -22.28 -2.95
N ASN A 41 -10.39 -21.95 -1.70
CA ASN A 41 -11.68 -22.24 -1.08
C ASN A 41 -12.42 -20.98 -0.58
N GLN A 42 -12.23 -19.79 -1.17
CA GLN A 42 -12.99 -18.59 -0.75
C GLN A 42 -14.52 -18.81 -0.76
N HIS A 43 -15.00 -19.62 -1.71
CA HIS A 43 -16.41 -20.00 -1.84
C HIS A 43 -16.92 -20.89 -0.69
N THR A 44 -16.03 -21.42 0.15
CA THR A 44 -16.37 -22.24 1.33
C THR A 44 -16.60 -21.38 2.58
N ILE A 45 -16.18 -20.11 2.58
CA ILE A 45 -16.38 -19.21 3.72
C ILE A 45 -17.84 -18.73 3.71
N THR A 46 -18.69 -19.43 4.45
CA THR A 46 -20.05 -18.98 4.75
C THR A 46 -20.05 -18.17 6.04
N LEU A 47 -20.59 -16.95 5.99
CA LEU A 47 -20.86 -16.17 7.20
C LEU A 47 -21.97 -16.88 7.97
N GLY A 48 -21.64 -17.42 9.15
CA GLY A 48 -22.63 -17.93 10.09
C GLY A 48 -23.55 -16.80 10.57
N ALA A 49 -24.76 -17.15 11.00
CA ALA A 49 -25.64 -16.19 11.66
C ALA A 49 -25.00 -15.78 13.00
N PRO A 50 -25.07 -14.49 13.39
CA PRO A 50 -24.60 -14.06 14.70
C PRO A 50 -25.35 -14.82 15.79
N LEU A 51 -24.61 -15.38 16.75
CA LEU A 51 -25.19 -16.02 17.93
C LEU A 51 -26.02 -14.97 18.68
N ALA A 52 -27.31 -15.24 18.87
CA ALA A 52 -28.15 -14.36 19.68
C ALA A 52 -27.65 -14.39 21.12
N ALA A 53 -27.64 -13.24 21.81
CA ALA A 53 -27.12 -13.10 23.18
C ALA A 53 -27.75 -14.09 24.20
N GLY A 54 -28.90 -14.68 23.88
CA GLY A 54 -29.54 -15.73 24.68
C GLY A 54 -28.94 -17.14 24.53
N GLN A 55 -28.08 -17.39 23.54
CA GLN A 55 -27.43 -18.69 23.30
C GLN A 55 -26.03 -18.80 23.92
N LEU A 56 -25.57 -17.75 24.61
CA LEU A 56 -24.26 -17.70 25.30
C LEU A 56 -24.36 -18.09 26.79
N ARG A 57 -25.39 -18.85 27.19
CA ARG A 57 -25.59 -19.32 28.57
C ARG A 57 -25.21 -20.78 28.74
#